data_AF-A0A957MTZ0-F1
#
_entry.id   AF-A0A957MTZ0-F1
#
_cell.length_a   1.000
_cell.length_b   1.000
_cell.length_c   1.000
_cell.angle_alpha   90.00
_cell.angle_beta   90.00
_cell.angle_gamma   90.00
#
_symmetry.space_group_name_H-M   'P 1'
#
loop_
_entity.id
_entity.type
_entity.pdbx_description
1 polymer ?
#
loop_
_entity_poly.entity_id
_entity_poly.type
_entity_poly.pdbx_seq_one_letter_code
_entity_poly.pdbx_strand_id
1 'polypeptide(L)'
;RAPAKTQSALLEAMEERQVSIDGTQHPLGDPFMVLATQNPVEYEGTYPLPEAQLDRFLFKVVVGYPSEEQEKEILRRYHTGFDAHHLDKSGIQPVISAADLPAIRAAIRAVTVEEGIMGYITQLANATRRSPDLILGGSPRA
;
A
#
# COMPACT_ATOMS: atom_id res chain seq x y z
N ARG A 1 14.73 -11.25 -4.43
CA ARG A 1 15.35 -10.94 -5.74
C ARG A 1 14.26 -10.75 -6.79
N ALA A 2 13.91 -9.51 -7.15
CA ALA A 2 13.04 -9.24 -8.29
C ALA A 2 13.89 -8.59 -9.39
N PRO A 3 14.18 -9.26 -10.53
CA PRO A 3 14.87 -8.63 -11.65
C PRO A 3 14.07 -7.46 -12.22
N ALA A 4 14.70 -6.56 -12.99
CA ALA A 4 14.05 -5.39 -13.59
C ALA A 4 12.76 -5.73 -14.37
N LYS A 5 12.71 -6.90 -15.03
CA LYS A 5 11.50 -7.42 -15.71
C LYS A 5 10.34 -7.70 -14.74
N THR A 6 10.64 -8.16 -13.52
CA THR A 6 9.63 -8.40 -12.47
C THR A 6 9.15 -7.08 -11.86
N GLN A 7 10.00 -6.06 -11.79
CA GLN A 7 9.57 -4.71 -11.40
C GLN A 7 8.67 -4.08 -12.47
N SER A 8 8.99 -4.22 -13.76
CA SER A 8 8.12 -3.77 -14.85
C SER A 8 6.75 -4.44 -14.82
N ALA A 9 6.69 -5.75 -14.59
CA ALA A 9 5.41 -6.47 -14.47
C ALA A 9 4.58 -6.01 -13.26
N LEU A 10 5.23 -5.65 -12.13
CA LEU A 10 4.53 -5.05 -10.99
C LEU A 10 3.94 -3.69 -11.34
N LEU A 11 4.67 -2.87 -12.10
CA LEU A 11 4.18 -1.56 -12.54
C LEU A 11 3.04 -1.69 -13.54
N GLU A 12 3.06 -2.67 -14.44
CA GLU A 12 1.94 -3.02 -15.32
C GLU A 12 0.72 -3.40 -14.49
N ALA A 13 0.90 -4.23 -13.46
CA ALA A 13 -0.18 -4.63 -12.56
C ALA A 13 -0.79 -3.45 -11.79
N MET A 14 0.03 -2.48 -11.36
CA MET A 14 -0.44 -1.27 -10.64
C MET A 14 -1.10 -0.26 -11.58
N GLU A 15 -0.42 0.03 -12.70
CA GLU A 15 -0.80 0.71 -13.94
C GLU A 15 -2.17 0.40 -14.51
N GLU A 16 -2.18 -0.78 -15.10
CA GLU A 16 -3.14 -1.17 -16.11
C GLU A 16 -4.09 -2.24 -15.57
N ARG A 17 -3.87 -2.68 -14.31
CA ARG A 17 -4.62 -3.76 -13.66
C ARG A 17 -4.65 -5.02 -14.52
N GLN A 18 -3.55 -5.30 -15.19
CA GLN A 18 -3.37 -6.48 -16.03
C GLN A 18 -1.92 -6.95 -15.95
N VAL A 19 -1.68 -8.17 -16.41
CA VAL A 19 -0.33 -8.71 -16.61
C VAL A 19 -0.24 -9.34 -17.99
N SER A 20 0.88 -9.15 -18.67
CA SER A 20 1.14 -9.76 -19.96
C SER A 20 1.99 -11.03 -19.83
N ILE A 21 1.48 -12.17 -20.32
CA ILE A 21 2.20 -13.45 -20.38
C ILE A 21 2.24 -13.89 -21.84
N ASP A 22 3.45 -14.05 -22.39
CA ASP A 22 3.67 -14.44 -23.79
C ASP A 22 2.87 -13.63 -24.82
N GLY A 23 2.73 -12.32 -24.57
CA GLY A 23 1.98 -11.38 -25.42
C GLY A 23 0.46 -11.41 -25.24
N THR A 24 -0.05 -12.25 -24.33
CA THR A 24 -1.46 -12.31 -23.97
C THR A 24 -1.70 -11.51 -22.68
N GLN A 25 -2.69 -10.61 -22.71
CA GLN A 25 -3.08 -9.80 -21.56
C GLN A 25 -4.05 -10.57 -20.66
N HIS A 26 -3.77 -10.57 -19.36
CA HIS A 26 -4.62 -11.16 -18.34
C HIS A 26 -5.07 -10.07 -17.35
N PRO A 27 -6.38 -9.76 -17.25
CA PRO A 27 -6.86 -8.77 -16.30
C PRO A 27 -6.70 -9.27 -14.87
N LEU A 28 -6.37 -8.36 -13.96
CA LEU A 28 -6.37 -8.60 -12.53
C LEU A 28 -7.79 -8.43 -11.97
N GLY A 29 -8.11 -9.17 -10.91
CA GLY A 29 -9.44 -9.12 -10.29
C GLY A 29 -9.79 -7.76 -9.68
N ASP A 30 -11.07 -7.50 -9.43
CA ASP A 30 -11.53 -6.37 -8.61
C ASP A 30 -12.18 -6.94 -7.33
N PRO A 31 -11.66 -6.63 -6.12
CA PRO A 31 -10.58 -5.70 -5.82
C PRO A 31 -9.17 -6.23 -6.10
N PHE A 32 -8.26 -5.31 -6.43
CA PHE A 32 -6.81 -5.55 -6.48
C PHE A 32 -6.08 -4.54 -5.61
N MET A 33 -5.11 -5.01 -4.84
CA MET A 33 -4.26 -4.19 -3.98
C MET A 33 -2.85 -4.78 -3.95
N VAL A 34 -1.85 -3.90 -4.04
CA VAL A 34 -0.44 -4.27 -3.90
C VAL A 34 0.04 -3.87 -2.51
N LEU A 35 0.63 -4.82 -1.78
CA LEU A 35 1.39 -4.57 -0.57
C LEU A 35 2.86 -4.91 -0.84
N ALA A 36 3.72 -3.90 -0.82
CA ALA A 36 5.16 -4.05 -0.99
C ALA A 36 5.87 -3.80 0.34
N THR A 37 6.76 -4.72 0.73
CA THR A 37 7.61 -4.57 1.92
C THR A 37 9.05 -4.28 1.49
N GLN A 38 9.69 -3.32 2.15
CA GLN A 38 11.11 -3.02 1.98
C GLN A 38 11.81 -3.20 3.33
N ASN A 39 12.79 -4.10 3.40
CA ASN A 39 13.60 -4.30 4.59
C ASN A 39 14.81 -3.33 4.58
N PRO A 40 14.93 -2.39 5.52
CA PRO A 40 15.93 -1.33 5.45
C PRO A 40 17.36 -1.79 5.81
N VAL A 41 17.57 -3.00 6.36
CA VAL A 41 18.85 -3.43 6.96
C VAL A 41 19.59 -4.51 6.15
N GLU A 42 19.28 -4.70 4.87
CA GLU A 42 19.92 -5.77 4.08
C GLU A 42 21.31 -5.39 3.55
N TYR A 43 22.31 -6.23 3.86
CA TYR A 43 23.73 -6.02 3.59
C TYR A 43 24.18 -6.33 2.15
N GLU A 44 23.33 -6.86 1.27
CA GLU A 44 23.66 -7.10 -0.15
C GLU A 44 22.46 -6.90 -1.10
N GLY A 45 22.62 -6.03 -2.11
CA GLY A 45 22.03 -6.25 -3.44
C GLY A 45 20.54 -5.96 -3.67
N THR A 46 19.93 -4.98 -3.00
CA THR A 46 18.61 -4.47 -3.42
C THR A 46 18.76 -3.25 -4.33
N TYR A 47 18.05 -3.25 -5.46
CA TYR A 47 17.85 -2.05 -6.26
C TYR A 47 16.65 -1.30 -5.65
N PRO A 48 16.86 -0.16 -4.98
CA PRO A 48 15.74 0.62 -4.49
C PRO A 48 14.82 0.96 -5.66
N LEU A 49 13.51 0.91 -5.41
CA LEU A 49 12.56 1.40 -6.41
C LEU A 49 12.86 2.88 -6.65
N PRO A 50 13.04 3.31 -7.92
CA PRO A 50 13.12 4.72 -8.25
C PRO A 50 11.95 5.50 -7.66
N GLU A 51 12.14 6.76 -7.32
CA GLU A 51 11.13 7.64 -6.72
C GLU A 51 9.85 7.68 -7.55
N ALA A 52 9.98 7.69 -8.88
CA ALA A 52 8.84 7.63 -9.80
C ALA A 52 8.00 6.36 -9.67
N GLN A 53 8.57 5.25 -9.20
CA GLN A 53 7.85 4.01 -8.91
C GLN A 53 7.24 4.03 -7.51
N LEU A 54 7.94 4.61 -6.52
CA LEU A 54 7.42 4.79 -5.17
C LEU A 54 6.19 5.72 -5.14
N ASP A 55 6.16 6.73 -6.01
CA ASP A 55 5.03 7.67 -6.17
C ASP A 55 3.70 7.01 -6.58
N ARG A 56 3.72 5.73 -6.99
CA ARG A 56 2.53 4.94 -7.30
C ARG A 56 1.89 4.27 -6.08
N PHE A 57 2.61 4.22 -4.96
CA PHE A 57 2.06 3.71 -3.71
C PHE A 57 1.37 4.85 -2.95
N LEU A 58 0.08 4.69 -2.68
CA LEU A 58 -0.71 5.70 -1.96
C LEU A 58 -0.17 5.96 -0.54
N PHE A 59 0.37 4.94 0.12
CA PHE A 59 0.89 5.04 1.47
C PHE A 59 2.24 4.35 1.62
N LYS A 60 3.13 4.98 2.40
CA LYS A 60 4.32 4.34 2.98
C LYS A 60 4.11 4.17 4.47
N VAL A 61 3.94 2.93 4.92
CA VAL A 61 3.77 2.60 6.34
C VAL A 61 5.13 2.25 6.95
N VAL A 62 5.53 2.99 7.98
CA VAL A 62 6.75 2.69 8.73
C VAL A 62 6.39 1.78 9.90
N VAL A 63 6.85 0.53 9.85
CA VAL A 63 6.62 -0.45 10.90
C VAL A 63 7.84 -0.47 11.82
N GLY A 64 7.66 0.00 13.05
CA GLY A 64 8.65 -0.12 14.13
C GLY A 64 8.50 -1.41 14.92
N TYR A 65 9.38 -1.60 15.91
CA TYR A 65 9.24 -2.69 16.87
C TYR A 65 8.04 -2.44 17.81
N PRO A 66 7.34 -3.51 18.23
CA PRO A 66 6.35 -3.39 19.29
C PRO A 66 7.00 -2.93 20.60
N SER A 67 6.20 -2.31 21.47
CA SER A 67 6.59 -2.14 22.87
C SER A 67 6.74 -3.49 23.58
N GLU A 68 7.49 -3.53 24.68
CA GLU A 68 7.68 -4.75 25.49
C GLU A 68 6.35 -5.42 25.87
N GLU A 69 5.34 -4.63 26.25
CA GLU A 69 4.02 -5.14 26.61
C GLU A 69 3.26 -5.72 25.41
N GLN A 70 3.39 -5.11 24.23
CA GLN A 70 2.81 -5.67 23.00
C GLN A 70 3.52 -6.96 22.59
N GLU A 71 4.83 -7.04 22.77
CA GLU A 71 5.61 -8.24 22.45
C GLU A 71 5.27 -9.41 23.40
N LYS A 72 5.15 -9.14 24.70
CA LYS A 72 4.64 -10.11 25.68
C LYS A 72 3.25 -10.61 25.30
N GLU A 73 2.36 -9.73 24.88
CA GLU A 73 1.01 -10.11 24.46
C GLU A 73 1.02 -10.97 23.19
N ILE A 74 1.88 -10.66 22.21
CA ILE A 74 2.06 -11.49 21.02
C ILE A 74 2.52 -12.90 21.44
N LEU A 75 3.55 -13.00 22.29
CA LEU A 75 4.06 -14.28 22.81
C LEU A 75 2.97 -15.05 23.56
N ARG A 76 2.20 -14.37 24.40
CA ARG A 76 1.08 -14.97 25.15
C ARG A 76 0.04 -15.55 24.19
N ARG A 77 -0.35 -14.82 23.14
CA ARG A 77 -1.33 -15.30 22.14
C ARG A 77 -0.84 -16.56 21.43
N TYR A 78 0.41 -16.56 20.96
CA TYR A 78 1.01 -17.74 20.35
C TYR A 78 1.07 -18.92 21.31
N HIS A 79 1.45 -18.69 22.57
CA HIS A 79 1.47 -19.74 23.60
C HIS A 79 0.07 -20.31 23.88
N THR A 80 -0.98 -19.48 23.85
CA THR A 80 -2.38 -19.90 24.03
C THR A 80 -3.00 -20.53 22.77
N GLY A 81 -2.21 -20.75 21.72
CA GLY A 81 -2.65 -21.48 20.52
C GLY A 81 -3.17 -20.63 19.37
N PHE A 82 -2.93 -19.31 19.38
CA PHE A 82 -3.14 -18.49 18.19
C PHE A 82 -2.14 -18.87 17.10
N ASP A 83 -2.65 -19.19 15.91
CA ASP A 83 -1.85 -19.48 14.73
C ASP A 83 -2.28 -18.55 13.58
N ALA A 84 -1.37 -17.67 13.17
CA ALA A 84 -1.60 -16.72 12.08
C ALA A 84 -1.83 -17.40 10.72
N HIS A 85 -1.43 -18.66 10.55
CA HIS A 85 -1.67 -19.43 9.33
C HIS A 85 -3.07 -20.07 9.28
N HIS A 86 -3.77 -20.12 10.40
CA HIS A 86 -5.12 -20.70 10.52
C HIS A 86 -6.08 -19.68 11.12
N LEU A 87 -6.31 -18.58 10.41
CA LEU A 87 -7.20 -17.51 10.84
C LEU A 87 -8.64 -18.00 11.04
N ASP A 88 -9.07 -19.02 10.30
CA ASP A 88 -10.33 -19.73 10.49
C ASP A 88 -10.51 -20.30 11.91
N LYS A 89 -9.42 -20.73 12.55
CA LYS A 89 -9.42 -21.26 13.93
C LYS A 89 -9.33 -20.18 14.99
N SER A 90 -9.02 -18.94 14.62
CA SER A 90 -8.85 -17.81 15.53
C SER A 90 -10.15 -17.09 15.91
N GLY A 91 -11.30 -17.60 15.46
CA GLY A 91 -12.62 -17.06 15.78
C GLY A 91 -12.94 -15.72 15.10
N ILE A 92 -12.11 -15.29 14.14
CA ILE A 92 -12.34 -14.09 13.35
C ILE A 92 -13.57 -14.30 12.47
N GLN A 93 -14.56 -13.42 12.62
CA GLN A 93 -15.78 -13.45 11.82
C GLN A 93 -15.70 -12.38 10.72
N PRO A 94 -15.96 -12.74 9.45
CA PRO A 94 -16.02 -11.76 8.37
C PRO A 94 -17.23 -10.84 8.60
N VAL A 95 -16.98 -9.52 8.61
CA VAL A 95 -18.03 -8.50 8.80
C VAL A 95 -18.52 -7.93 7.46
N ILE A 96 -17.66 -7.96 6.43
CA ILE A 96 -17.96 -7.51 5.08
C ILE A 96 -17.42 -8.51 4.06
N SER A 97 -18.02 -8.52 2.87
CA SER A 97 -17.65 -9.35 1.73
C SER A 97 -17.13 -8.51 0.56
N ALA A 98 -16.55 -9.17 -0.45
CA ALA A 98 -16.12 -8.49 -1.67
C ALA A 98 -17.28 -7.85 -2.44
N ALA A 99 -18.50 -8.39 -2.32
CA ALA A 99 -19.69 -7.87 -2.97
C ALA A 99 -20.16 -6.52 -2.39
N ASP A 100 -19.72 -6.18 -1.17
CA ASP A 100 -20.06 -4.92 -0.51
C ASP A 100 -19.16 -3.76 -0.96
N LEU A 101 -18.00 -4.06 -1.55
CA LEU A 101 -16.99 -3.06 -1.93
C LEU A 101 -17.49 -2.03 -2.96
N PRO A 102 -18.27 -2.38 -4.00
CA PRO A 102 -18.82 -1.40 -4.92
C PRO A 102 -19.69 -0.34 -4.23
N ALA A 103 -20.52 -0.77 -3.27
CA ALA A 103 -21.39 0.13 -2.50
C ALA A 103 -20.55 1.07 -1.61
N ILE A 104 -19.53 0.54 -0.94
CA ILE A 104 -18.59 1.35 -0.13
C ILE A 104 -17.86 2.38 -1.01
N ARG A 105 -17.35 1.97 -2.19
CA ARG A 105 -16.68 2.89 -3.13
C ARG A 105 -17.64 3.97 -3.63
N ALA A 106 -18.90 3.64 -3.89
CA ALA A 106 -19.93 4.61 -4.29
C ALA A 106 -20.20 5.63 -3.17
N ALA A 107 -20.31 5.17 -1.92
CA ALA A 107 -20.49 6.04 -0.76
C ALA A 107 -19.32 7.02 -0.58
N ILE A 108 -18.08 6.54 -0.73
CA ILE A 108 -16.88 7.40 -0.66
C ILE A 108 -16.90 8.46 -1.78
N ARG A 109 -17.27 8.08 -3.01
CA ARG A 109 -17.36 9.01 -4.15
C ARG A 109 -18.44 10.08 -4.01
N ALA A 110 -19.46 9.82 -3.19
CA ALA A 110 -20.52 10.78 -2.90
C ALA A 110 -20.12 11.83 -1.84
N VAL A 111 -18.97 11.66 -1.18
CA VAL A 111 -18.45 12.65 -0.22
C VAL A 111 -18.12 13.94 -0.97
N THR A 112 -18.79 15.03 -0.59
CA THR A 112 -18.52 16.35 -1.15
C THR A 112 -17.30 16.96 -0.48
N VAL A 113 -16.35 17.44 -1.29
CA VAL A 113 -15.16 18.16 -0.82
C VAL A 113 -15.37 19.63 -1.15
N GLU A 114 -15.35 20.50 -0.13
CA GLU A 114 -15.51 21.94 -0.32
C GLU A 114 -14.27 22.56 -0.98
N GLU A 115 -14.47 23.66 -1.72
CA GLU A 115 -13.40 24.36 -2.45
C GLU A 115 -12.24 24.79 -1.51
N GLY A 116 -12.54 25.15 -0.26
CA GLY A 116 -11.52 25.49 0.73
C GLY A 116 -10.57 24.33 1.03
N ILE A 117 -11.07 23.09 1.05
CA ILE A 117 -10.25 21.89 1.25
C ILE A 117 -9.43 21.58 0.00
N MET A 118 -10.00 21.73 -1.19
CA MET A 118 -9.25 21.58 -2.45
C MET A 118 -8.10 22.60 -2.53
N GLY A 119 -8.38 23.85 -2.17
CA GLY A 119 -7.38 24.92 -2.06
C GLY A 119 -6.30 24.60 -1.03
N TYR A 120 -6.68 24.04 0.13
CA TYR A 120 -5.72 23.66 1.16
C TYR A 120 -4.78 22.53 0.71
N ILE A 121 -5.33 21.46 0.11
CA ILE A 121 -4.53 20.33 -0.40
C ILE A 121 -3.52 20.80 -1.44
N THR A 122 -3.95 21.62 -2.41
CA THR A 122 -3.07 22.13 -3.47
C THR A 122 -2.00 23.08 -2.93
N GLN A 123 -2.33 23.92 -1.94
CA GLN A 123 -1.36 24.78 -1.26
C GLN A 123 -0.32 23.96 -0.50
N LEU A 124 -0.73 22.91 0.21
CA LEU A 124 0.17 22.02 0.93
C LEU A 124 1.14 21.32 -0.03
N ALA A 125 0.63 20.74 -1.12
CA ALA A 125 1.46 20.12 -2.15
C ALA A 125 2.46 21.14 -2.74
N ASN A 126 2.02 22.36 -3.07
CA ASN A 126 2.90 23.40 -3.59
C ASN A 126 3.94 23.89 -2.57
N ALA A 127 3.60 23.96 -1.29
CA ALA A 127 4.53 24.31 -0.23
C ALA A 127 5.68 23.28 -0.16
N THR A 128 5.37 21.98 -0.29
CA THR A 128 6.41 20.93 -0.32
C THR A 128 7.34 21.07 -1.52
N ARG A 129 6.84 21.48 -2.69
CA ARG A 129 7.64 21.67 -3.92
C ARG A 129 8.57 22.89 -3.88
N ARG A 130 8.26 23.86 -3.03
CA ARG A 130 9.02 25.12 -2.89
C ARG A 130 9.89 25.15 -1.63
N SER A 131 9.77 24.14 -0.76
CA SER A 131 10.52 24.08 0.47
C SER A 131 12.00 23.81 0.17
N PRO A 132 12.93 24.64 0.69
CA PRO A 132 14.36 24.40 0.53
C PRO A 132 14.84 23.18 1.34
N ASP A 133 14.05 22.72 2.33
CA ASP A 133 14.38 21.56 3.17
C ASP A 133 14.09 20.22 2.47
N LEU A 134 13.43 20.24 1.31
CA LEU A 134 13.05 19.05 0.56
C LEU A 134 13.78 19.01 -0.78
N ILE A 135 14.36 17.84 -1.09
CA ILE A 135 14.98 17.58 -2.40
C ILE A 135 13.90 17.39 -3.48
N LEU A 136 12.76 16.83 -3.11
CA LEU A 136 11.63 16.57 -3.99
C LEU A 136 10.32 16.78 -3.22
N GLY A 137 9.42 17.62 -3.75
CA GLY A 137 8.08 17.83 -3.21
C GLY A 137 7.08 16.79 -3.70
N GLY A 138 5.85 16.82 -3.16
CA GLY A 138 4.78 15.90 -3.55
C GLY A 138 4.39 16.03 -5.03
N SER A 139 4.20 14.90 -5.71
CA SER A 139 3.70 14.86 -7.09
C SER A 139 2.21 15.27 -7.15
N PRO A 140 1.58 15.34 -8.33
CA PRO A 140 0.13 15.49 -8.45
C PRO A 140 -0.69 14.29 -7.91
N ARG A 141 -0.04 13.17 -7.56
CA ARG A 141 -0.70 11.99 -6.96
C ARG A 141 -0.81 12.07 -5.43
N ALA A 142 -0.03 12.97 -4.81
CA ALA A 142 0.00 13.20 -3.36
C ALA A 142 -1.23 13.98 -2.86
#